data_AF-A0A438HG80-F1
#
_entry.id   AF-A0A438HG80-F1
#
_cell.length_a   1.000
_cell.length_b   1.000
_cell.length_c   1.000
_cell.angle_alpha   90.00
_cell.angle_beta   90.00
_cell.angle_gamma   90.00
#
_symmetry.space_group_name_H-M   'P 1'
#
loop_
_entity.id
_entity.type
_entity.pdbx_description
1 polymer ?
#
loop_
_entity_poly.entity_id
_entity_poly.type
_entity_poly.pdbx_seq_one_letter_code
_entity_poly.pdbx_strand_id
1 'polypeptide(L)'
;MADTNSTDQQELQAQLFFHLISKDDKKVTQLCCSHREGPLQRISVYNDTVLHMASRFKRSKLVRDLLEMLPKDCNHELADTENNAGSNILHEVAASDTMIDVAELMLKRDPELLIARNDLGETPIFCAARYGQTEMFKFLAGEMKLMERNPEDGKHYLQRNDRTTVLHISIFTECFEWPPKDNSKTSDER
;
A
#
# COMPACT_ATOMS: atom_id res chain seq x y z
N MET A 1 -9.05 -12.71 -37.88
CA MET A 1 -7.70 -12.71 -37.28
C MET A 1 -7.65 -11.71 -36.10
N ALA A 2 -8.61 -11.75 -35.16
CA ALA A 2 -8.76 -10.70 -34.16
C ALA A 2 -8.64 -11.16 -32.68
N ASP A 3 -8.36 -12.44 -32.40
CA ASP A 3 -8.43 -12.97 -31.02
C ASP A 3 -7.09 -13.43 -30.42
N THR A 4 -6.00 -13.45 -31.19
CA THR A 4 -4.69 -13.94 -30.69
C THR A 4 -4.11 -13.00 -29.63
N ASN A 5 -4.20 -11.69 -29.84
CA ASN A 5 -3.62 -10.70 -28.93
C ASN A 5 -4.33 -10.65 -27.55
N SER A 6 -5.66 -10.88 -27.52
CA SER A 6 -6.42 -10.94 -26.27
C SER A 6 -6.13 -12.21 -25.48
N THR A 7 -5.90 -13.32 -26.16
CA THR A 7 -5.61 -14.62 -25.53
C THR A 7 -4.20 -14.63 -24.95
N ASP A 8 -3.23 -14.09 -25.70
CA ASP A 8 -1.83 -13.99 -25.26
C ASP A 8 -1.69 -13.07 -24.03
N GLN A 9 -2.45 -11.97 -23.98
CA GLN A 9 -2.47 -11.07 -22.83
C GLN A 9 -3.09 -11.72 -21.58
N GLN A 10 -4.18 -12.48 -21.74
CA GLN A 10 -4.80 -13.20 -20.62
C GLN A 10 -3.90 -14.30 -20.06
N GLU A 11 -3.21 -15.04 -20.94
CA GLU A 11 -2.25 -16.07 -20.56
C GLU A 11 -1.08 -15.46 -19.75
N LEU A 12 -0.55 -14.32 -20.21
CA LEU A 12 0.48 -13.58 -19.49
C LEU A 12 0.03 -13.11 -18.10
N GLN A 13 -1.19 -12.57 -17.99
CA GLN A 13 -1.78 -12.16 -16.71
C GLN A 13 -1.88 -13.35 -15.75
N ALA A 14 -2.36 -14.50 -16.24
CA ALA A 14 -2.46 -15.73 -15.47
C ALA A 14 -1.08 -16.22 -15.00
N GLN A 15 -0.06 -16.19 -15.86
CA GLN A 15 1.30 -16.57 -15.51
C GLN A 15 1.92 -15.65 -14.46
N LEU A 16 1.80 -14.32 -14.63
CA LEU A 16 2.29 -13.34 -13.65
C LEU A 16 1.61 -13.55 -12.29
N PHE A 17 0.29 -13.72 -12.29
CA PHE A 17 -0.49 -13.97 -11.08
C PHE A 17 -0.07 -15.28 -10.40
N PHE A 18 0.13 -16.35 -11.18
CA PHE A 18 0.59 -17.65 -10.68
C PHE A 18 1.98 -17.54 -10.03
N HIS A 19 2.97 -16.95 -10.71
CA HIS A 19 4.32 -16.81 -10.17
C HIS A 19 4.37 -15.88 -8.95
N LEU A 20 3.50 -14.87 -8.90
CA LEU A 20 3.27 -14.13 -7.67
C LEU A 20 2.79 -15.09 -6.60
N ILE A 21 1.67 -15.82 -6.73
CA ILE A 21 1.21 -16.75 -5.68
C ILE A 21 2.29 -17.77 -5.25
N SER A 22 3.03 -18.33 -6.20
CA SER A 22 4.07 -19.33 -5.97
C SER A 22 5.37 -18.78 -5.37
N LYS A 23 5.48 -17.47 -5.14
CA LYS A 23 6.69 -16.80 -4.59
C LYS A 23 7.92 -16.93 -5.49
N ASP A 24 7.73 -16.99 -6.81
CA ASP A 24 8.83 -17.01 -7.78
C ASP A 24 9.14 -15.59 -8.29
N ASP A 25 9.78 -14.81 -7.44
CA ASP A 25 10.09 -13.41 -7.70
C ASP A 25 10.99 -13.24 -8.94
N LYS A 26 11.90 -14.19 -9.20
CA LYS A 26 12.77 -14.14 -10.39
C LYS A 26 11.97 -14.21 -11.68
N LYS A 27 10.98 -15.11 -11.72
CA LYS A 27 10.15 -15.29 -12.90
C LYS A 27 9.22 -14.10 -13.13
N VAL A 28 8.68 -13.52 -12.05
CA VAL A 28 7.90 -12.27 -12.12
C VAL A 28 8.72 -11.14 -12.75
N THR A 29 9.94 -10.89 -12.26
CA THR A 29 10.82 -9.86 -12.82
C THR A 29 11.17 -10.13 -14.29
N GLN A 30 11.46 -11.38 -14.65
CA GLN A 30 11.74 -11.76 -16.04
C GLN A 30 10.56 -11.47 -16.98
N LEU A 31 9.34 -11.84 -16.56
CA LEU A 31 8.13 -11.58 -17.33
C LEU A 31 7.85 -10.08 -17.45
N CYS A 32 8.06 -9.31 -16.39
CA CYS A 32 7.92 -7.85 -16.43
C CYS A 32 8.93 -7.20 -17.40
N CYS A 33 10.19 -7.65 -17.44
CA CYS A 33 11.20 -7.10 -18.35
C CYS A 33 10.88 -7.32 -19.83
N SER A 34 10.07 -8.34 -20.14
CA SER A 34 9.78 -8.76 -21.51
C SER A 34 8.63 -7.96 -22.15
N HIS A 35 7.90 -7.14 -21.37
CA HIS A 35 6.66 -6.49 -21.79
C HIS A 35 6.69 -4.97 -21.58
N ARG A 36 5.99 -4.23 -22.45
CA ARG A 36 6.00 -2.76 -22.48
C ARG A 36 5.46 -2.10 -21.21
N GLU A 37 4.42 -2.67 -20.60
CA GLU A 37 3.79 -2.15 -19.37
C GLU A 37 4.57 -2.55 -18.10
N GLY A 38 5.44 -3.55 -18.22
CA GLY A 38 6.32 -4.02 -17.14
C GLY A 38 5.60 -4.23 -15.80
N PRO A 39 6.11 -3.64 -14.70
CA PRO A 39 5.50 -3.76 -13.37
C PRO A 39 4.10 -3.15 -13.21
N LEU A 40 3.66 -2.30 -14.13
CA LEU A 40 2.34 -1.64 -14.09
C LEU A 40 1.26 -2.45 -14.81
N GLN A 41 1.60 -3.62 -15.36
CA GLN A 41 0.64 -4.50 -15.99
C GLN A 41 -0.43 -4.96 -15.00
N ARG A 42 -1.70 -4.84 -15.40
CA ARG A 42 -2.87 -5.25 -14.63
C ARG A 42 -3.11 -6.75 -14.78
N ILE A 43 -3.20 -7.45 -13.64
CA ILE A 43 -3.18 -8.92 -13.58
C ILE A 43 -4.29 -9.55 -12.74
N SER A 44 -5.02 -8.75 -11.95
CA SER A 44 -6.12 -9.26 -11.11
C SER A 44 -7.49 -8.81 -11.63
N VAL A 45 -8.55 -9.48 -11.17
CA VAL A 45 -9.94 -9.07 -11.43
C VAL A 45 -10.29 -7.71 -10.81
N TYR A 46 -9.52 -7.26 -9.82
CA TYR A 46 -9.61 -5.91 -9.23
C TYR A 46 -8.70 -4.92 -9.94
N ASN A 47 -8.14 -5.29 -11.09
CA ASN A 47 -7.23 -4.43 -11.86
C ASN A 47 -5.97 -4.05 -11.08
N ASP A 48 -5.55 -4.90 -10.14
CA ASP A 48 -4.27 -4.74 -9.46
C ASP A 48 -3.14 -4.93 -10.46
N THR A 49 -2.16 -4.02 -10.40
CA THR A 49 -0.92 -4.21 -11.13
C THR A 49 -0.03 -5.27 -10.48
N VAL A 50 1.00 -5.74 -11.17
CA VAL A 50 2.04 -6.59 -10.57
C VAL A 50 2.60 -5.95 -9.30
N LEU A 51 2.81 -4.62 -9.32
CA LEU A 51 3.33 -3.87 -8.19
C LEU A 51 2.34 -3.81 -6.99
N HIS A 52 1.04 -3.66 -7.24
CA HIS A 52 0.01 -3.76 -6.20
C HIS A 52 0.04 -5.14 -5.53
N MET A 53 0.05 -6.22 -6.32
CA MET A 53 0.06 -7.58 -5.80
C MET A 53 1.34 -7.91 -5.02
N ALA A 54 2.51 -7.48 -5.52
CA ALA A 54 3.78 -7.65 -4.80
C ALA A 54 3.79 -6.89 -3.46
N SER A 55 3.20 -5.69 -3.43
CA SER A 55 3.04 -4.88 -2.21
C SER A 55 2.09 -5.54 -1.21
N ARG A 56 0.93 -6.02 -1.67
CA ARG A 56 -0.06 -6.76 -0.86
C ARG A 56 0.51 -8.04 -0.27
N PHE A 57 1.38 -8.73 -1.02
CA PHE A 57 2.10 -9.91 -0.54
C PHE A 57 3.34 -9.58 0.31
N LYS A 58 3.58 -8.30 0.63
CA LYS A 58 4.64 -7.83 1.54
C LYS A 58 6.04 -8.25 1.08
N ARG A 59 6.29 -8.25 -0.23
CA ARG A 59 7.57 -8.68 -0.82
C ARG A 59 8.49 -7.50 -1.03
N SER A 60 9.06 -6.97 0.04
CA SER A 60 9.84 -5.73 -0.01
C SER A 60 10.94 -5.76 -1.08
N LYS A 61 11.65 -6.89 -1.22
CA LYS A 61 12.68 -7.07 -2.25
C LYS A 61 12.12 -7.02 -3.67
N LEU A 62 11.08 -7.81 -3.97
CA LEU A 62 10.46 -7.80 -5.29
C LEU A 62 9.90 -6.42 -5.62
N VAL A 63 9.27 -5.74 -4.68
CA VAL A 63 8.73 -4.38 -4.89
C VAL A 63 9.85 -3.40 -5.23
N ARG A 64 11.01 -3.49 -4.56
CA ARG A 64 12.20 -2.69 -4.93
C ARG A 64 12.68 -2.99 -6.33
N ASP A 65 12.88 -4.26 -6.66
CA ASP A 65 13.35 -4.68 -7.99
C ASP A 65 12.38 -4.18 -9.08
N LEU A 66 11.06 -4.30 -8.85
CA LEU A 66 10.02 -3.82 -9.76
C LEU A 66 10.02 -2.28 -9.87
N LEU A 67 10.20 -1.55 -8.77
CA LEU A 67 10.36 -0.09 -8.83
C LEU A 67 11.60 0.27 -9.64
N GLU A 68 12.74 -0.38 -9.45
CA GLU A 68 13.97 -0.11 -10.20
C GLU A 68 13.84 -0.33 -11.72
N MET A 69 12.92 -1.19 -12.15
CA MET A 69 12.60 -1.40 -13.57
C MET A 69 11.81 -0.24 -14.20
N LEU A 70 11.10 0.56 -13.40
CA LEU A 70 10.36 1.70 -13.91
C LEU A 70 11.31 2.85 -14.25
N PRO A 71 11.10 3.57 -15.37
CA PRO A 71 11.91 4.72 -15.74
C PRO A 71 11.97 5.74 -14.60
N LYS A 72 13.19 6.20 -14.26
CA LYS A 72 13.42 7.20 -13.20
C LYS A 72 13.03 8.62 -13.62
N ASP A 73 13.07 8.89 -14.93
CA ASP A 73 12.92 10.23 -15.52
C ASP A 73 11.48 10.59 -15.89
N CYS A 74 10.51 9.82 -15.44
CA CYS A 74 9.12 10.10 -15.70
C CYS A 74 8.49 10.55 -14.39
N ASN A 75 7.80 11.69 -14.44
CA ASN A 75 6.55 11.91 -13.72
C ASN A 75 5.58 10.77 -14.11
N HIS A 76 5.93 9.54 -13.80
CA HIS A 76 5.03 8.42 -13.94
C HIS A 76 4.10 8.59 -12.78
N GLU A 77 2.84 8.86 -13.10
CA GLU A 77 1.76 9.02 -12.15
C GLU A 77 1.51 7.64 -11.48
N LEU A 78 2.42 7.23 -10.59
CA LEU A 78 2.21 6.08 -9.71
C LEU A 78 0.97 6.37 -8.86
N ALA A 79 0.76 7.65 -8.52
CA ALA A 79 -0.47 8.20 -8.00
C ALA A 79 -1.69 7.88 -8.87
N ASP A 80 -1.65 8.08 -10.19
CA ASP A 80 -2.79 7.81 -11.09
C ASP A 80 -2.95 6.32 -11.46
N THR A 81 -2.00 5.49 -11.04
CA THR A 81 -2.10 4.04 -11.21
C THR A 81 -2.87 3.44 -10.04
N GLU A 82 -4.19 3.45 -10.15
CA GLU A 82 -5.11 2.90 -9.16
C GLU A 82 -5.70 1.54 -9.60
N ASN A 83 -6.04 0.72 -8.62
CA ASN A 83 -6.86 -0.48 -8.81
C ASN A 83 -8.37 -0.13 -8.78
N ASN A 84 -9.24 -1.13 -8.93
CA ASN A 84 -10.70 -0.94 -8.96
C ASN A 84 -11.31 -0.44 -7.63
N ALA A 85 -10.51 -0.32 -6.56
CA ALA A 85 -10.93 0.29 -5.31
C ALA A 85 -10.43 1.74 -5.16
N GLY A 86 -9.81 2.32 -6.21
CA GLY A 86 -9.12 3.61 -6.16
C GLY A 86 -7.83 3.57 -5.35
N SER A 87 -7.33 2.38 -4.99
CA SER A 87 -6.12 2.25 -4.18
C SER A 87 -4.90 2.30 -5.09
N ASN A 88 -3.98 3.22 -4.80
CA ASN A 88 -2.63 3.20 -5.35
C ASN A 88 -1.71 2.23 -4.58
N ILE A 89 -0.47 2.08 -5.05
CA ILE A 89 0.52 1.18 -4.45
C ILE A 89 0.88 1.50 -2.99
N LEU A 90 0.81 2.77 -2.56
CA LEU A 90 1.13 3.16 -1.20
C LEU A 90 0.02 2.75 -0.22
N HIS A 91 -1.25 2.68 -0.66
CA HIS A 91 -2.33 2.12 0.16
C HIS A 91 -2.06 0.65 0.52
N GLU A 92 -1.57 -0.15 -0.43
CA GLU A 92 -1.24 -1.56 -0.21
C GLU A 92 -0.01 -1.71 0.71
N VAL A 93 1.03 -0.90 0.49
CA VAL A 93 2.23 -0.88 1.33
C VAL A 93 1.92 -0.45 2.77
N ALA A 94 1.01 0.51 2.95
CA ALA A 94 0.65 1.04 4.26
C ALA A 94 0.03 -0.02 5.20
N ALA A 95 -0.43 -1.16 4.67
CA ALA A 95 -0.93 -2.28 5.44
C ALA A 95 0.18 -3.17 6.06
N SER A 96 1.45 -2.73 6.08
CA SER A 96 2.55 -3.47 6.72
C SER A 96 3.71 -2.60 7.23
N ASP A 97 4.02 -2.66 8.53
CA ASP A 97 5.20 -2.03 9.14
C ASP A 97 6.53 -2.51 8.53
N THR A 98 6.57 -3.75 8.03
CA THR A 98 7.76 -4.33 7.39
C THR A 98 8.10 -3.72 6.03
N MET A 99 7.26 -2.82 5.51
CA MET A 99 7.39 -2.22 4.19
C MET A 99 7.73 -0.72 4.26
N ILE A 100 8.10 -0.19 5.42
CA ILE A 100 8.45 1.23 5.59
C ILE A 100 9.60 1.64 4.65
N ASP A 101 10.59 0.78 4.47
CA ASP A 101 11.72 1.01 3.56
C ASP A 101 11.27 1.15 2.09
N VAL A 102 10.24 0.39 1.69
CA VAL A 102 9.58 0.51 0.39
C VAL A 102 8.75 1.78 0.31
N ALA A 103 8.00 2.13 1.35
CA ALA A 103 7.18 3.35 1.40
C ALA A 103 8.06 4.59 1.22
N GLU A 104 9.20 4.65 1.91
CA GLU A 104 10.20 5.72 1.75
C GLU A 104 10.71 5.83 0.31
N LEU A 105 11.01 4.69 -0.33
CA LEU A 105 11.44 4.68 -1.73
C LEU A 105 10.34 5.16 -2.68
N MET A 106 9.09 4.76 -2.44
CA MET A 106 7.93 5.19 -3.23
C MET A 106 7.72 6.70 -3.12
N LEU A 107 7.73 7.25 -1.91
CA LEU A 107 7.54 8.69 -1.67
C LEU A 107 8.67 9.55 -2.22
N LYS A 108 9.92 9.04 -2.24
CA LYS A 108 11.04 9.72 -2.92
C LYS A 108 10.85 9.83 -4.43
N ARG A 109 10.05 8.95 -5.03
CA ARG A 109 9.76 8.96 -6.47
C ARG A 109 8.50 9.74 -6.81
N ASP A 110 7.44 9.51 -6.04
CA ASP A 110 6.15 10.14 -6.25
C ASP A 110 5.53 10.50 -4.89
N PRO A 111 5.71 11.76 -4.43
CA PRO A 111 5.11 12.24 -3.19
C PRO A 111 3.57 12.33 -3.24
N GLU A 112 2.95 12.38 -4.42
CA GLU A 112 1.49 12.53 -4.56
C GLU A 112 0.75 11.27 -4.07
N LEU A 113 1.42 10.12 -4.10
CA LEU A 113 0.95 8.87 -3.50
C LEU A 113 0.45 9.06 -2.06
N LEU A 114 1.08 9.96 -1.30
CA LEU A 114 0.83 10.19 0.12
C LEU A 114 -0.58 10.71 0.40
N ILE A 115 -1.11 11.56 -0.49
CA ILE A 115 -2.37 12.30 -0.27
C ILE A 115 -3.55 11.76 -1.08
N ALA A 116 -3.31 10.78 -1.95
CA ALA A 116 -4.34 10.13 -2.73
C ALA A 116 -5.43 9.51 -1.83
N ARG A 117 -6.66 9.46 -2.34
CA ARG A 117 -7.83 8.93 -1.65
C ARG A 117 -8.46 7.85 -2.51
N ASN A 118 -8.62 6.67 -1.95
CA ASN A 118 -9.33 5.59 -2.63
C ASN A 118 -10.86 5.83 -2.68
N ASP A 119 -11.63 4.90 -3.24
CA ASP A 119 -13.09 5.06 -3.42
C ASP A 119 -13.86 5.26 -2.10
N LEU A 120 -13.31 4.75 -1.00
CA LEU A 120 -13.87 4.95 0.35
C LEU A 120 -13.45 6.29 0.96
N GLY A 121 -12.53 7.01 0.33
CA GLY A 121 -11.89 8.21 0.85
C GLY A 121 -10.76 7.92 1.82
N GLU A 122 -10.27 6.69 1.88
CA GLU A 122 -9.13 6.34 2.73
C GLU A 122 -7.86 6.83 2.06
N THR A 123 -6.99 7.49 2.83
CA THR A 123 -5.61 7.78 2.46
C THR A 123 -4.71 6.62 2.88
N PRO A 124 -3.44 6.56 2.42
CA PRO A 124 -2.51 5.53 2.88
C PRO A 124 -2.33 5.52 4.41
N ILE A 125 -2.28 6.68 5.07
CA ILE A 125 -2.20 6.73 6.54
C ILE A 125 -3.46 6.17 7.21
N PHE A 126 -4.64 6.32 6.61
CA PHE A 126 -5.87 5.71 7.09
C PHE A 126 -5.79 4.18 7.00
N CYS A 127 -5.25 3.63 5.90
CA CYS A 127 -5.01 2.20 5.77
C CYS A 127 -4.06 1.68 6.86
N ALA A 128 -2.97 2.40 7.16
CA ALA A 128 -2.06 2.02 8.25
C ALA A 128 -2.80 1.90 9.60
N ALA A 129 -3.68 2.85 9.93
CA ALA A 129 -4.51 2.79 11.13
C ALA A 129 -5.52 1.62 11.11
N ARG A 130 -6.17 1.39 9.96
CA ARG A 130 -7.14 0.29 9.77
C ARG A 130 -6.52 -1.08 10.02
N TYR A 131 -5.28 -1.27 9.62
CA TYR A 131 -4.54 -2.53 9.79
C TYR A 131 -3.63 -2.55 11.04
N GLY A 132 -3.67 -1.54 11.91
CA GLY A 132 -2.88 -1.51 13.15
C GLY A 132 -1.37 -1.43 12.95
N GLN A 133 -0.93 -0.83 11.84
CA GLN A 133 0.48 -0.67 11.48
C GLN A 133 1.01 0.62 12.10
N THR A 134 1.35 0.55 13.38
CA THR A 134 1.68 1.72 14.21
C THR A 134 2.94 2.45 13.72
N GLU A 135 3.98 1.70 13.32
CA GLU A 135 5.24 2.32 12.88
C GLU A 135 5.09 2.95 11.50
N MET A 136 4.36 2.30 10.59
CA MET A 136 3.98 2.86 9.29
C MET A 136 3.10 4.11 9.47
N PHE A 137 2.14 4.09 10.39
CA PHE A 137 1.30 5.25 10.68
C PHE A 137 2.15 6.45 11.13
N LYS A 138 3.08 6.25 12.07
CA LYS A 138 3.99 7.29 12.54
C LYS A 138 4.88 7.82 11.42
N PHE A 139 5.42 6.92 10.60
CA PHE A 139 6.22 7.27 9.42
C PHE A 139 5.43 8.18 8.46
N LEU A 140 4.24 7.75 8.04
CA LEU A 140 3.38 8.53 7.13
C LEU A 140 2.92 9.86 7.74
N ALA A 141 2.64 9.89 9.05
CA ALA A 141 2.30 11.13 9.75
C ALA A 141 3.45 12.15 9.75
N GLY A 142 4.70 11.65 9.84
CA GLY A 142 5.92 12.45 9.72
C GLY A 142 6.09 13.01 8.32
N GLU A 143 5.95 12.17 7.29
CA GLU A 143 6.02 12.59 5.87
C GLU A 143 4.95 13.64 5.52
N MET A 144 3.75 13.49 6.07
CA MET A 144 2.65 14.46 5.92
C MET A 144 2.84 15.74 6.76
N LYS A 145 3.78 15.74 7.72
CA LYS A 145 4.00 16.79 8.71
C LYS A 145 2.75 17.12 9.52
N LEU A 146 1.96 16.10 9.89
CA LEU A 146 0.68 16.32 10.57
C LEU A 146 0.83 17.05 11.92
N MET A 147 1.96 16.85 12.60
CA MET A 147 2.26 17.51 13.88
C MET A 147 2.56 19.00 13.75
N GLU A 148 2.95 19.46 12.56
CA GLU A 148 3.26 20.88 12.27
C GLU A 148 2.07 21.63 11.67
N ARG A 149 1.03 20.90 11.26
CA ARG A 149 -0.17 21.45 10.62
C ARG A 149 -1.24 21.83 11.64
N ASN A 150 -2.16 22.69 11.21
CA ASN A 150 -3.39 22.92 11.95
C ASN A 150 -4.17 21.60 12.07
N PRO A 151 -4.66 21.21 13.26
CA PRO A 151 -5.47 20.00 13.44
C PRO A 151 -6.65 19.87 12.48
N GLU A 152 -7.29 20.98 12.11
CA GLU A 152 -8.41 20.95 11.14
C GLU A 152 -7.93 20.58 9.73
N ASP A 153 -6.74 21.01 9.34
CA ASP A 153 -6.12 20.61 8.07
C ASP A 153 -5.63 19.17 8.15
N GLY A 154 -5.13 18.68 9.28
CA GLY A 154 -4.74 17.28 9.42
C GLY A 154 -5.92 16.30 9.32
N LYS A 155 -7.10 16.75 9.77
CA LYS A 155 -8.31 15.93 9.88
C LYS A 155 -8.77 15.34 8.55
N HIS A 156 -8.64 16.07 7.44
CA HIS A 156 -9.12 15.57 6.14
C HIS A 156 -8.33 14.34 5.67
N TYR A 157 -7.05 14.21 6.03
CA TYR A 157 -6.25 13.03 5.72
C TYR A 157 -6.64 11.81 6.60
N LEU A 158 -7.18 12.06 7.78
CA LEU A 158 -7.49 11.05 8.80
C LEU A 158 -8.96 10.64 8.82
N GLN A 159 -9.72 11.01 7.79
CA GLN A 159 -11.16 10.80 7.71
C GLN A 159 -11.58 10.34 6.31
N ARG A 160 -12.37 9.27 6.24
CA ARG A 160 -12.92 8.71 5.00
C ARG A 160 -14.23 9.41 4.59
N ASN A 161 -14.80 9.06 3.44
CA ASN A 161 -15.96 9.76 2.85
C ASN A 161 -17.21 9.78 3.74
N ASP A 162 -17.44 8.76 4.56
CA ASP A 162 -18.58 8.67 5.47
C ASP A 162 -18.36 9.34 6.85
N ARG A 163 -17.26 10.09 7.01
CA ARG A 163 -16.81 10.74 8.25
C ARG A 163 -16.21 9.81 9.30
N THR A 164 -16.08 8.51 9.05
CA THR A 164 -15.30 7.59 9.90
C THR A 164 -13.85 8.07 9.97
N THR A 165 -13.32 8.23 11.18
CA THR A 165 -11.94 8.67 11.41
C THR A 165 -11.02 7.49 11.70
N VAL A 166 -9.71 7.72 11.66
CA VAL A 166 -8.71 6.71 12.08
C VAL A 166 -8.98 6.14 13.48
N LEU A 167 -9.50 6.94 14.42
CA LEU A 167 -9.86 6.47 15.76
C LEU A 167 -11.06 5.52 15.74
N HIS A 168 -12.09 5.83 14.94
CA HIS A 168 -13.26 4.95 14.81
C HIS A 168 -12.85 3.58 14.25
N ILE A 169 -12.02 3.57 13.19
CA ILE A 169 -11.61 2.31 12.56
C ILE A 169 -10.65 1.52 13.46
N SER A 170 -9.70 2.16 14.15
CA SER A 170 -8.78 1.45 15.07
C SER A 170 -9.53 0.77 16.21
N ILE A 171 -10.60 1.39 16.75
CA ILE A 171 -11.47 0.74 17.74
C ILE A 171 -12.22 -0.44 17.10
N PHE A 172 -12.81 -0.23 15.94
CA PHE A 172 -13.61 -1.26 15.25
C PHE A 172 -12.77 -2.49 14.84
N THR A 173 -11.52 -2.28 14.44
CA THR A 173 -10.59 -3.36 14.03
C THR A 173 -9.73 -3.88 15.17
N GLU A 174 -9.98 -3.44 16.41
CA GLU A 174 -9.20 -3.80 17.60
C GLU A 174 -7.69 -3.54 17.44
N CYS A 175 -7.34 -2.57 16.61
CA CYS A 175 -5.97 -2.18 16.28
C CYS A 175 -5.49 -1.04 17.19
N PHE A 176 -5.51 -1.26 18.50
CA PHE A 176 -5.00 -0.33 19.51
C PHE A 176 -4.33 -1.06 20.67
N GLU A 177 -3.27 -0.48 21.22
CA GLU A 177 -2.61 -1.04 22.40
C GLU A 177 -3.46 -0.78 23.64
N TRP A 178 -3.88 -1.84 24.33
CA TRP A 178 -4.39 -1.70 25.70
C TRP A 178 -3.19 -1.45 26.63
N PRO A 179 -3.19 -0.39 27.45
CA PRO A 179 -2.10 -0.17 28.38
C PRO A 179 -1.95 -1.41 29.28
N PRO A 180 -0.72 -1.92 29.51
CA PRO A 180 -0.53 -3.09 30.34
C PRO A 180 -1.20 -2.85 31.70
N LYS A 181 -2.02 -3.80 32.15
CA LYS A 181 -2.60 -3.75 33.49
C LYS A 181 -1.43 -3.71 34.47
N ASP A 182 -1.28 -2.58 35.14
CA ASP A 182 -0.33 -2.44 36.23
C ASP A 182 -0.80 -3.34 37.39
N ASN A 183 -0.32 -4.58 37.40
CA ASN A 183 -0.56 -5.54 38.48
C ASN A 183 0.41 -5.32 39.66
N SER A 184 1.01 -4.12 39.82
CA SER A 184 1.86 -3.78 40.96
C SER A 184 1.09 -3.32 42.22
N LYS A 185 -0.13 -3.81 42.44
CA LYS A 185 -0.86 -3.63 43.70
C LYS A 185 -1.64 -4.87 44.14
N THR A 186 -0.93 -5.96 44.41
CA THR A 186 -1.43 -7.00 45.32
C THR A 186 -0.28 -7.61 46.11
N SER A 187 0.10 -6.97 47.22
CA SER A 187 0.60 -7.60 48.46
C SER A 187 1.10 -6.51 49.40
N ASP A 188 0.18 -5.76 49.99
CA ASP A 188 0.37 -5.19 51.32
C ASP A 188 -0.98 -4.69 51.83
N GLU A 189 -1.74 -5.59 52.45
CA GLU A 189 -2.71 -5.25 53.49
C GLU A 189 -3.07 -6.54 54.26
N ARG A 190 -2.29 -6.74 55.34
CA ARG A 190 -2.58 -7.34 56.66
C ARG A 190 -3.46 -8.60 56.76
#